data_AF-A0A1V5QJ94-F1
#
_entry.id   AF-A0A1V5QJ94-F1
#
_cell.length_a   1.000
_cell.length_b   1.000
_cell.length_c   1.000
_cell.angle_alpha   90.00
_cell.angle_beta   90.00
_cell.angle_gamma   90.00
#
_symmetry.space_group_name_H-M   'P 1'
#
loop_
_entity.id
_entity.type
_entity.pdbx_description
1 polymer ?
#
loop_
_entity_poly.entity_id
_entity_poly.type
_entity_poly.pdbx_seq_one_letter_code
_entity_poly.pdbx_strand_id
1 'polypeptide(L)'
;MVDYLQLLEAPEIKGRRDTNEAQRIGEITKSAKRLAQRLRCNVLMLSQFNREVQEGQEPSLQHFLGSGQIERDIDIALLLWNTEKNPTGDRRTVMCRIAKNRGGARFGKVRLSFNPAHNLFTEDIRDTDGFTPPPVGRWEEQAELGGGL
;
A
#
# COMPACT_ATOMS: atom_id res chain seq x y z
N MET A 1 10.63 -1.95 -8.11
CA MET A 1 9.16 -1.95 -8.01
C MET A 1 8.65 -3.23 -8.65
N VAL A 2 7.57 -3.82 -8.11
CA VAL A 2 6.92 -5.03 -8.66
C VAL A 2 5.46 -4.71 -8.96
N ASP A 3 5.02 -5.01 -10.18
CA ASP A 3 3.63 -4.85 -10.64
C ASP A 3 3.18 -6.16 -11.33
N TYR A 4 2.33 -6.99 -10.72
CA TYR A 4 1.83 -6.98 -9.33
C TYR A 4 2.10 -8.32 -8.62
N LEU A 5 2.03 -8.32 -7.28
CA LEU A 5 2.47 -9.37 -6.36
C LEU A 5 1.95 -10.77 -6.71
N GLN A 6 0.66 -10.87 -7.06
CA GLN A 6 0.00 -12.14 -7.37
C GLN A 6 0.56 -12.85 -8.61
N LEU A 7 1.28 -12.14 -9.49
CA LEU A 7 1.96 -12.74 -10.65
C LEU A 7 3.29 -13.41 -10.29
N LEU A 8 3.85 -13.14 -9.11
CA LEU A 8 5.12 -13.73 -8.71
C LEU A 8 4.94 -15.19 -8.31
N GLU A 9 5.78 -16.07 -8.84
CA GLU A 9 5.82 -17.46 -8.41
C GLU A 9 6.47 -17.57 -7.04
N ALA A 10 5.86 -18.34 -6.14
CA ALA A 10 6.54 -18.72 -4.91
C ALA A 10 7.66 -19.71 -5.25
N PRO A 11 8.77 -19.71 -4.50
CA PRO A 11 9.83 -20.69 -4.69
C PRO A 11 9.24 -22.10 -4.66
N GLU A 12 9.50 -22.92 -5.68
CA GLU A 12 9.02 -24.29 -5.73
C GLU A 12 9.53 -25.08 -4.52
N ILE A 13 8.66 -25.33 -3.54
CA ILE A 13 8.92 -26.31 -2.50
C ILE A 13 8.51 -27.66 -3.06
N LYS A 14 9.50 -28.48 -3.46
CA LYS A 14 9.30 -29.86 -3.93
C LYS A 14 8.22 -30.57 -3.08
N GLY A 15 7.11 -30.94 -3.70
CA GLY A 15 6.02 -31.70 -3.07
C GLY A 15 4.77 -30.90 -2.67
N ARG A 16 4.74 -29.57 -2.79
CA ARG A 16 3.52 -28.76 -2.56
C ARG A 16 2.92 -28.29 -3.88
N ARG A 17 1.94 -29.04 -4.42
CA ARG A 17 1.17 -28.61 -5.60
C ARG A 17 -0.02 -27.71 -5.27
N ASP A 18 -0.54 -27.76 -4.03
CA ASP A 18 -1.71 -26.99 -3.60
C ASP A 18 -1.38 -26.11 -2.40
N THR A 19 -0.71 -24.98 -2.63
CA THR A 19 -0.60 -23.94 -1.59
C THR A 19 -1.73 -22.95 -1.73
N ASN A 20 -2.43 -22.68 -0.62
CA ASN A 20 -3.41 -21.61 -0.55
C ASN A 20 -2.74 -20.28 -0.95
N GLU A 21 -3.40 -19.46 -1.77
CA GLU A 21 -2.89 -18.18 -2.28
C GLU A 21 -2.38 -17.28 -1.15
N ALA A 22 -3.04 -17.27 0.01
CA ALA A 22 -2.59 -16.50 1.17
C ALA A 22 -1.20 -16.93 1.68
N GLN A 23 -0.92 -18.24 1.67
CA GLN A 23 0.38 -18.78 2.05
C GLN A 23 1.43 -18.46 0.98
N ARG A 24 1.08 -18.62 -0.31
CA ARG A 24 1.95 -18.28 -1.44
C ARG A 24 2.40 -16.81 -1.37
N ILE A 25 1.46 -15.89 -1.17
CA ILE A 25 1.75 -14.46 -1.03
C ILE A 25 2.59 -14.19 0.24
N GLY A 26 2.33 -14.88 1.35
CA GLY A 26 3.15 -14.80 2.56
C GLY A 26 4.61 -15.19 2.31
N GLU A 27 4.85 -16.29 1.58
CA GLU A 27 6.20 -16.74 1.24
C GLU A 27 6.93 -15.76 0.29
N ILE A 28 6.22 -15.19 -0.68
CA ILE A 28 6.74 -14.18 -1.61
C ILE A 28 7.15 -12.91 -0.86
N THR A 29 6.25 -12.36 -0.03
CA THR A 29 6.50 -11.11 0.71
C THR A 29 7.65 -11.25 1.71
N LYS A 30 7.76 -12.38 2.40
CA LYS A 30 8.89 -12.70 3.28
C LYS A 30 10.22 -12.80 2.52
N SER A 31 10.21 -13.44 1.36
CA SER A 31 11.40 -13.56 0.51
C SER A 31 11.83 -12.20 -0.04
N ALA A 32 10.87 -11.38 -0.47
CA ALA A 32 11.11 -10.02 -0.94
C ALA A 32 11.67 -9.13 0.18
N LYS A 33 11.14 -9.21 1.41
CA LYS A 33 11.67 -8.47 2.57
C LYS A 33 13.13 -8.83 2.88
N ARG A 34 13.46 -10.12 2.87
CA ARG A 34 14.85 -10.61 3.06
C ARG A 34 15.77 -10.09 1.97
N LEU A 35 15.31 -10.13 0.70
CA LEU A 35 16.07 -9.60 -0.42
C LEU A 35 16.31 -8.10 -0.28
N ALA A 36 15.27 -7.34 0.06
CA ALA A 36 15.36 -5.89 0.32
C ALA A 36 16.39 -5.55 1.39
N GLN A 37 16.37 -6.28 2.51
CA GLN A 37 17.33 -6.12 3.60
C GLN A 37 18.76 -6.43 3.17
N ARG A 38 18.95 -7.53 2.42
CA ARG A 38 20.27 -7.94 1.91
C ARG A 38 20.84 -6.94 0.92
N LEU A 39 20.01 -6.41 0.03
CA LEU A 39 20.39 -5.42 -0.99
C LEU A 39 20.37 -3.98 -0.47
N ARG A 40 19.91 -3.76 0.77
CA ARG A 40 19.74 -2.44 1.39
C ARG A 40 18.93 -1.48 0.51
N CYS A 41 17.84 -1.96 -0.06
CA CYS A 41 16.97 -1.18 -0.93
C CYS A 41 15.51 -1.22 -0.50
N ASN A 42 14.75 -0.21 -0.92
CA ASN A 42 13.31 -0.17 -0.72
C ASN A 42 12.59 -0.97 -1.80
N VAL A 43 11.65 -1.82 -1.40
CA VAL A 43 10.84 -2.61 -2.32
C VAL A 43 9.39 -2.16 -2.22
N LEU A 44 8.89 -1.58 -3.32
CA LEU A 44 7.47 -1.29 -3.52
C LEU A 44 6.83 -2.40 -4.36
N MET A 45 5.76 -3.00 -3.84
CA MET A 45 4.99 -4.05 -4.51
C MET A 45 3.53 -3.61 -4.61
N LEU A 46 2.97 -3.70 -5.81
CA LEU A 46 1.55 -3.48 -6.05
C LEU A 46 0.81 -4.79 -5.84
N SER A 47 -0.41 -4.72 -5.32
CA SER A 47 -1.26 -5.89 -5.13
C SER A 47 -2.70 -5.47 -5.30
N GLN A 48 -3.46 -6.33 -5.97
CA GLN A 48 -4.90 -6.14 -6.12
C GLN A 48 -5.63 -6.65 -4.87
N PHE A 49 -6.74 -6.01 -4.53
CA PHE A 49 -7.66 -6.54 -3.53
C PHE A 49 -8.41 -7.74 -4.09
N ASN A 50 -8.93 -8.57 -3.18
CA ASN A 50 -9.94 -9.52 -3.57
C ASN A 50 -11.24 -8.81 -4.00
N ARG A 51 -12.00 -9.44 -4.90
CA ARG A 51 -13.22 -8.87 -5.53
C ARG A 51 -14.35 -8.50 -4.56
N GLU A 52 -14.19 -8.81 -3.28
CA GLU A 52 -15.16 -8.53 -2.22
C GLU A 52 -15.19 -7.05 -1.80
N VAL A 53 -14.16 -6.26 -2.15
CA VAL A 53 -14.17 -4.81 -1.91
C VAL A 53 -15.10 -4.13 -2.90
N GLN A 54 -16.19 -3.55 -2.40
CA GLN A 54 -17.10 -2.78 -3.23
C GLN A 54 -16.48 -1.42 -3.61
N GLU A 55 -16.73 -0.96 -4.83
CA GLU A 55 -16.34 0.39 -5.24
C GLU A 55 -16.97 1.46 -4.33
N GLY A 56 -16.21 2.51 -4.01
CA GLY A 56 -16.62 3.54 -3.06
C GLY A 56 -16.44 3.16 -1.59
N GLN A 57 -16.22 1.88 -1.27
CA GLN A 57 -15.95 1.44 0.09
C GLN A 57 -14.46 1.58 0.41
N GLU A 58 -14.17 2.05 1.62
CA GLU A 58 -12.80 2.09 2.11
C GLU A 58 -12.25 0.67 2.31
N PRO A 59 -11.15 0.32 1.64
CA PRO A 59 -10.51 -0.97 1.81
C PRO A 59 -9.79 -1.06 3.17
N SER A 60 -9.52 -2.29 3.56
CA SER A 60 -8.80 -2.64 4.79
C SER A 60 -7.79 -3.75 4.49
N LEU A 61 -6.82 -3.94 5.38
CA LEU A 61 -5.82 -5.01 5.26
C LEU A 61 -6.42 -6.43 5.31
N GLN A 62 -7.64 -6.58 5.82
CA GLN A 62 -8.34 -7.87 5.81
C GLN A 62 -8.73 -8.29 4.39
N HIS A 63 -8.93 -7.34 3.48
CA HIS A 63 -9.28 -7.59 2.08
C HIS A 63 -8.10 -8.10 1.24
N PHE A 64 -6.89 -8.15 1.79
CA PHE A 64 -5.72 -8.78 1.14
C PHE A 64 -5.72 -10.32 1.23
N LEU A 65 -6.83 -10.94 1.65
CA LEU A 65 -7.02 -12.39 1.88
C LEU A 65 -6.07 -12.99 2.93
N GLY A 66 -6.64 -13.67 3.93
CA GLY A 66 -5.91 -14.61 4.81
C GLY A 66 -4.69 -14.04 5.55
N SER A 67 -4.65 -12.72 5.74
CA SER A 67 -3.43 -11.91 5.73
C SER A 67 -2.63 -11.85 7.03
N GLY A 68 -2.86 -12.73 8.01
CA GLY A 68 -2.15 -12.65 9.30
C GLY A 68 -0.61 -12.68 9.17
N GLN A 69 -0.07 -13.32 8.12
CA GLN A 69 1.37 -13.28 7.83
C GLN A 69 1.80 -12.03 7.07
N ILE A 70 1.07 -11.66 6.00
CA ILE A 70 1.37 -10.47 5.18
C ILE A 70 1.29 -9.20 6.03
N GLU A 71 0.23 -9.06 6.82
CA GLU A 71 0.04 -7.93 7.72
C GLU A 71 1.22 -7.81 8.68
N ARG A 72 1.77 -8.91 9.19
CA ARG A 72 2.96 -8.85 10.05
C ARG A 72 4.17 -8.40 9.25
N ASP A 73 4.44 -8.99 8.10
CA ASP A 73 5.72 -8.82 7.41
C ASP A 73 5.91 -7.44 6.74
N ILE A 74 4.84 -6.77 6.33
CA ILE A 74 4.92 -5.45 5.68
C ILE A 74 5.30 -4.34 6.67
N ASP A 75 6.14 -3.40 6.23
CA ASP A 75 6.48 -2.20 7.00
C ASP A 75 5.45 -1.09 6.82
N ILE A 76 5.07 -0.82 5.57
CA ILE A 76 4.13 0.23 5.18
C ILE A 76 3.05 -0.38 4.29
N ALA A 77 1.80 0.01 4.53
CA ALA A 77 0.67 -0.35 3.66
C ALA A 77 -0.05 0.91 3.19
N LEU A 78 -0.12 1.08 1.87
CA LEU A 78 -0.89 2.13 1.22
C LEU A 78 -2.12 1.51 0.55
N LEU A 79 -3.30 2.02 0.89
CA LEU A 79 -4.55 1.56 0.31
C LEU A 79 -5.15 2.69 -0.53
N LEU A 80 -5.41 2.43 -1.80
CA LEU A 80 -6.03 3.39 -2.71
C LEU A 80 -7.44 2.95 -3.07
N TRP A 81 -8.40 3.88 -3.07
CA TRP A 81 -9.76 3.64 -3.56
C TRP A 81 -10.39 4.90 -4.13
N ASN A 82 -11.30 4.73 -5.08
CA ASN A 82 -12.14 5.83 -5.57
C ASN A 82 -13.25 6.09 -4.55
N THR A 83 -13.55 7.37 -4.27
CA THR A 83 -14.67 7.73 -3.39
C THR A 83 -16.01 7.68 -4.08
N GLU A 84 -16.00 7.80 -5.41
CA GLU A 84 -17.19 7.84 -6.25
C GLU A 84 -17.24 6.59 -7.12
N LYS A 85 -18.42 5.95 -7.19
CA LYS A 85 -18.67 4.81 -8.08
C LYS A 85 -18.71 5.23 -9.55
N ASN A 86 -19.38 6.35 -9.84
CA ASN A 86 -19.56 6.87 -11.20
C ASN A 86 -19.05 8.32 -11.26
N PRO A 87 -17.73 8.54 -11.47
CA PRO A 87 -17.19 9.89 -11.58
C PRO A 87 -17.72 10.56 -12.85
N THR A 88 -18.29 11.75 -12.72
CA THR A 88 -18.94 12.49 -13.83
C THR A 88 -18.13 13.67 -14.37
N GLY A 89 -16.82 13.73 -14.09
CA GLY A 89 -15.93 14.80 -14.58
C GLY A 89 -14.59 14.31 -15.10
N ASP A 90 -13.80 15.24 -15.66
CA ASP A 90 -12.48 14.97 -16.25
C ASP A 90 -11.42 14.55 -15.21
N ARG A 91 -11.75 14.66 -13.93
CA ARG A 91 -10.91 14.26 -12.81
C ARG A 91 -11.74 13.49 -11.81
N ARG A 92 -11.13 12.48 -11.17
CA ARG A 92 -11.76 11.70 -10.09
C ARG A 92 -11.02 11.89 -8.78
N THR A 93 -11.75 11.84 -7.68
CA THR A 93 -11.19 11.84 -6.34
C THR A 93 -10.78 10.41 -5.96
N VAL A 94 -9.52 10.26 -5.57
CA VAL A 94 -8.95 9.01 -5.07
C VAL A 94 -8.44 9.25 -3.66
N MET A 95 -8.79 8.38 -2.73
CA MET A 95 -8.28 8.44 -1.38
C MET A 95 -7.12 7.45 -1.25
N CYS A 96 -6.07 7.87 -0.55
CA CYS A 96 -4.94 7.05 -0.18
C CYS A 96 -4.85 7.00 1.35
N ARG A 97 -4.93 5.81 1.94
CA ARG A 97 -4.77 5.60 3.38
C ARG A 97 -3.47 4.90 3.67
N ILE A 98 -2.73 5.42 4.65
CA ILE A 98 -1.61 4.71 5.26
C ILE A 98 -2.18 3.77 6.32
N ALA A 99 -2.48 2.53 5.92
CA ALA A 99 -3.14 1.55 6.79
C ALA A 99 -2.19 0.93 7.82
N LYS A 100 -0.89 0.94 7.52
CA LYS A 100 0.16 0.48 8.44
C LYS A 100 1.43 1.30 8.21
N ASN A 101 2.13 1.61 9.31
CA ASN A 101 3.46 2.19 9.32
C ASN A 101 4.23 1.64 10.53
N ARG A 102 5.19 0.73 10.33
CA ARG A 102 5.99 0.14 11.43
C ARG A 102 7.00 1.13 12.05
N GLY A 103 7.43 2.16 11.31
CA GLY A 103 8.57 3.00 11.67
C GLY A 103 8.23 4.46 11.99
N GLY A 104 6.96 4.83 12.10
CA GLY A 104 6.60 6.22 12.34
C GLY A 104 5.14 6.41 12.76
N ALA A 105 4.72 7.67 12.86
CA ALA A 105 3.37 8.03 13.23
C ALA A 105 2.33 7.39 12.29
N ARG A 106 1.14 7.09 12.83
CA ARG A 106 -0.01 6.73 11.99
C ARG A 106 -0.42 7.97 11.21
N PHE A 107 -0.23 7.91 9.90
CA PHE A 107 -0.72 8.93 9.00
C PHE A 107 -2.15 8.61 8.58
N GLY A 108 -2.97 9.65 8.47
CA GLY A 108 -4.39 9.54 8.16
C GLY A 108 -4.67 9.20 6.69
N LYS A 109 -5.74 9.76 6.16
CA LYS A 109 -6.10 9.67 4.75
C LYS A 109 -5.53 10.87 4.01
N VAL A 110 -5.11 10.65 2.78
CA VAL A 110 -4.65 11.69 1.85
C VAL A 110 -5.59 11.69 0.66
N ARG A 111 -6.07 12.86 0.28
CA ARG A 111 -6.91 13.03 -0.90
C ARG A 111 -6.04 13.32 -2.12
N LEU A 112 -6.26 12.55 -3.18
CA LEU A 112 -5.58 12.68 -4.45
C LEU A 112 -6.60 13.00 -5.53
N SER A 113 -6.20 13.84 -6.48
CA SER A 113 -6.95 14.09 -7.69
C SER A 113 -6.31 13.32 -8.85
N PHE A 114 -7.06 12.42 -9.47
CA PHE A 114 -6.60 11.64 -10.62
C PHE A 114 -7.17 12.19 -11.92
N ASN A 115 -6.29 12.47 -12.89
CA ASN A 115 -6.64 12.82 -14.27
C ASN A 115 -6.50 11.57 -15.17
N PRO A 116 -7.62 10.98 -15.65
CA PRO A 116 -7.60 9.79 -16.51
C PRO A 116 -6.94 10.03 -17.87
N ALA A 117 -7.03 11.24 -18.42
CA ALA A 117 -6.47 11.55 -19.74
C ALA A 117 -4.93 11.44 -19.75
N HIS A 118 -4.29 11.58 -18.59
CA HIS A 118 -2.84 11.55 -18.44
C HIS A 118 -2.33 10.48 -17.48
N ASN A 119 -3.20 9.64 -16.91
CA ASN A 119 -2.87 8.71 -15.82
C ASN A 119 -2.08 9.38 -14.68
N LEU A 120 -2.44 10.62 -14.36
CA LEU A 120 -1.67 11.46 -13.43
C LEU A 120 -2.43 11.67 -12.13
N PHE A 121 -1.75 11.41 -11.01
CA PHE A 121 -2.21 11.79 -9.68
C PHE A 121 -1.57 13.09 -9.26
N THR A 122 -2.36 14.00 -8.71
CA THR A 122 -1.88 15.22 -8.05
C THR A 122 -2.45 15.30 -6.64
N GLU A 123 -1.75 16.00 -5.76
CA GLU A 123 -2.27 16.31 -4.43
C GLU A 123 -3.56 17.14 -4.54
N ASP A 124 -4.56 16.80 -3.73
CA ASP A 124 -5.75 17.65 -3.54
C ASP A 124 -5.66 18.35 -2.18
N ILE A 125 -5.14 19.57 -2.19
CA ILE A 125 -4.87 20.40 -1.00
C ILE A 125 -6.17 20.87 -0.32
N ARG A 126 -7.33 20.67 -0.95
CA ARG A 126 -8.60 21.28 -0.50
C ARG A 126 -9.18 20.63 0.75
N ASP A 127 -8.74 19.43 1.14
CA ASP A 127 -9.28 18.73 2.32
C ASP A 127 -8.38 17.55 2.72
N THR A 128 -7.58 17.76 3.75
CA THR A 128 -6.60 16.79 4.22
C THR A 128 -7.03 16.07 5.51
N ASP A 129 -8.30 16.19 5.95
CA ASP A 129 -8.74 15.71 7.28
C ASP A 129 -7.82 16.22 8.42
N GLY A 130 -7.22 17.41 8.26
CA GLY A 130 -6.24 17.99 9.19
C GLY A 130 -4.78 17.52 9.01
N PHE A 131 -4.49 16.65 8.04
CA PHE A 131 -3.13 16.24 7.70
C PHE A 131 -2.42 17.32 6.86
N THR A 132 -1.47 18.03 7.44
CA THR A 132 -0.60 18.90 6.63
C THR A 132 0.62 18.08 6.26
N PRO A 133 0.83 17.70 4.98
CA PRO A 133 2.04 16.98 4.61
C PRO A 133 3.25 17.85 4.95
N PRO A 134 4.36 17.25 5.42
CA PRO A 134 5.57 18.02 5.66
C PRO A 134 6.01 18.68 4.34
N PRO A 135 6.62 19.89 4.40
CA PRO A 135 7.13 20.55 3.22
C PRO A 135 8.04 19.60 2.44
N VAL A 136 7.87 19.54 1.12
CA VAL A 136 8.68 18.70 0.24
C VAL A 136 10.16 19.01 0.48
N GLY A 137 10.92 18.01 0.95
CA GLY A 137 12.36 18.13 1.24
C GLY A 137 12.77 18.11 2.71
N ARG A 138 11.84 17.96 3.67
CA ARG A 138 12.13 17.97 5.12
C ARG A 138 11.93 16.61 5.82
N TRP A 139 12.24 15.51 5.13
CA TRP A 139 12.09 14.14 5.67
C TRP A 139 13.18 13.75 6.67
N GLU A 140 14.34 14.40 6.61
CA GLU A 140 15.50 14.12 7.47
C GLU A 140 15.29 14.64 8.90
N GLU A 141 14.62 15.78 9.05
CA GLU A 141 14.45 16.48 10.34
C GLU A 141 13.42 15.79 11.26
N GLN A 142 12.49 15.00 10.70
CA GLN A 142 11.44 14.31 11.48
C GLN A 142 11.83 12.90 11.93
N ALA A 143 12.81 12.27 11.26
CA ALA A 143 13.32 10.96 11.68
C ALA A 143 14.09 11.03 13.01
N GLU A 144 14.72 12.18 13.30
CA GLU A 144 15.45 12.41 14.55
C GLU A 144 14.54 12.71 15.74
N LEU A 145 13.33 13.23 15.51
CA LEU A 145 12.37 13.58 16.57
C LEU A 145 11.53 12.39 17.07
N GLY A 146 11.59 11.23 16.40
CA GLY A 146 10.88 10.00 16.78
C GLY A 146 11.71 8.99 17.57
N GLY A 147 12.99 9.29 17.84
CA GLY A 147 13.94 8.40 18.53
C GLY A 147 13.99 8.54 20.05
N GLY A 148 12.88 8.89 20.69
CA GLY A 148 12.79 9.06 22.14
C GLY A 148 11.55 8.41 22.72
N LEU A 149 11.79 7.37 23.55
CA LEU A 149 10.89 6.53 24.36
C LEU A 149 10.38 5.24 23.71
#